data_AF-A0A3M1P486-F1
#
_entry.id   AF-A0A3M1P486-F1
#
_cell.length_a   1.000
_cell.length_b   1.000
_cell.length_c   1.000
_cell.angle_alpha   90.00
_cell.angle_beta   90.00
_cell.angle_gamma   90.00
#
_symmetry.space_group_name_H-M   'P 1'
#
loop_
_entity.id
_entity.type
_entity.pdbx_description
1 polymer ?
#
loop_
_entity_poly.entity_id
_entity_poly.type
_entity_poly.pdbx_seq_one_letter_code
_entity_poly.pdbx_strand_id
1 'polypeptide(L)'
;MSDIREFTPRQIVEELDKYVIGQAKAKKSVAIAMRNRWRRLQVPEHLQEEIYPNNIILIGPTGVGKTEIARRLAKLANAPFIKIEATKFTEVGYVGRDVESIIRDLTDLSVSMVRAEKTQEVQQHAEEHASDRLLELLIPPPPRSAKRMALEEESEGEDGAEERYQRTREKLRKQLE
;
A
#
# COMPACT_ATOMS: atom_id res chain seq x y z
N MET A 1 -10.38 9.22 -1.12
CA MET A 1 -10.25 8.43 -2.37
C MET A 1 -11.53 7.63 -2.52
N SER A 2 -12.27 7.82 -3.60
CA SER A 2 -13.51 7.09 -3.86
C SER A 2 -13.24 5.59 -3.85
N ASP A 3 -13.97 4.86 -2.99
CA ASP A 3 -13.90 3.42 -2.86
C ASP A 3 -14.12 2.79 -4.24
N ILE A 4 -13.10 2.12 -4.77
CA ILE A 4 -13.11 1.41 -6.07
C ILE A 4 -14.34 0.49 -6.22
N ARG A 5 -14.90 0.08 -5.07
CA ARG A 5 -16.15 -0.65 -4.90
C ARG A 5 -17.30 -0.04 -5.70
N GLU A 6 -17.34 1.27 -5.91
CA GLU A 6 -18.51 1.91 -6.50
C GLU A 6 -18.50 2.07 -8.01
N PHE A 7 -17.38 1.82 -8.69
CA PHE A 7 -17.29 2.04 -10.14
C PHE A 7 -18.38 1.26 -10.89
N THR A 8 -19.10 1.98 -11.74
CA THR A 8 -20.05 1.38 -12.68
C THR A 8 -19.27 0.70 -13.81
N PRO A 9 -19.86 -0.29 -14.50
CA PRO A 9 -19.21 -0.92 -15.64
C PRO A 9 -18.77 0.07 -16.73
N ARG A 10 -19.50 1.18 -16.91
CA ARG A 10 -19.14 2.23 -17.87
C ARG A 10 -17.86 2.96 -17.45
N GLN A 11 -17.77 3.39 -16.19
CA GLN A 11 -16.58 4.04 -15.66
C GLN A 11 -15.34 3.14 -15.71
N ILE A 12 -15.50 1.83 -15.45
CA ILE A 12 -14.38 0.87 -15.59
C ILE A 12 -13.90 0.82 -17.05
N VAL A 13 -14.82 0.79 -18.02
CA VAL A 13 -14.46 0.80 -19.45
C VAL A 13 -13.74 2.09 -19.83
N GLU A 14 -14.25 3.24 -19.40
CA GLU A 14 -13.63 4.56 -19.64
C GLU A 14 -12.22 4.65 -19.06
N GLU A 15 -12.00 4.09 -17.87
CA GLU A 15 -10.66 4.04 -17.27
C GLU A 15 -9.72 3.13 -18.05
N LEU A 16 -10.22 1.99 -18.54
CA LEU A 16 -9.45 1.08 -19.39
C LEU A 16 -9.17 1.67 -20.79
N ASP A 17 -10.04 2.55 -21.30
CA ASP A 17 -9.86 3.24 -22.58
C ASP A 17 -8.62 4.15 -22.59
N LYS A 18 -8.19 4.66 -21.42
CA LYS A 18 -6.96 5.48 -21.30
C LYS A 18 -5.67 4.71 -21.61
N TYR A 19 -5.70 3.38 -21.51
CA TYR A 19 -4.49 2.54 -21.60
C TYR A 19 -4.53 1.49 -22.70
N VAL A 20 -5.72 0.99 -23.04
CA VAL A 20 -5.90 -0.04 -24.06
C VAL A 20 -6.75 0.55 -25.17
N ILE A 21 -6.29 0.54 -26.42
CA ILE A 21 -7.06 1.06 -27.55
C ILE A 21 -7.95 -0.07 -28.14
N GLY A 22 -9.23 0.23 -28.41
CA GLY A 22 -10.18 -0.75 -28.95
C GLY A 22 -10.60 -1.83 -27.95
N GLN A 23 -10.77 -3.08 -28.40
CA GLN A 23 -11.10 -4.24 -27.55
C GLN A 23 -12.36 -4.08 -26.67
N ALA A 24 -13.39 -3.38 -27.17
CA ALA A 24 -14.59 -3.00 -26.40
C ALA A 24 -15.29 -4.21 -25.74
N LYS A 25 -15.35 -5.35 -26.43
CA LYS A 25 -15.95 -6.59 -25.88
C LYS A 25 -15.18 -7.09 -24.66
N ALA A 26 -13.84 -7.12 -24.73
CA ALA A 26 -13.00 -7.57 -23.62
C ALA A 26 -13.13 -6.63 -22.41
N LYS A 27 -13.07 -5.30 -22.63
CA LYS A 27 -13.27 -4.28 -21.59
C LYS A 27 -14.62 -4.41 -20.90
N LYS A 28 -15.70 -4.58 -21.68
CA LYS A 28 -17.05 -4.77 -21.15
C LYS A 28 -17.14 -6.04 -20.30
N SER A 29 -16.58 -7.16 -20.76
CA SER A 29 -16.58 -8.42 -20.01
C SER A 29 -15.85 -8.30 -18.67
N VAL A 30 -14.67 -7.69 -18.65
CA VAL A 30 -13.91 -7.51 -17.39
C VAL A 30 -14.59 -6.52 -16.45
N ALA A 31 -15.21 -5.47 -16.98
CA ALA A 31 -15.96 -4.50 -16.18
C ALA A 31 -17.20 -5.13 -15.49
N ILE A 32 -17.91 -6.01 -16.21
CA ILE A 32 -19.03 -6.77 -15.62
C ILE A 32 -18.54 -7.71 -14.53
N ALA A 33 -17.46 -8.46 -14.76
CA ALA A 33 -16.92 -9.38 -13.76
C ALA A 33 -16.48 -8.64 -12.48
N MET A 34 -15.83 -7.48 -12.63
CA MET A 34 -15.46 -6.63 -11.50
C MET A 34 -16.70 -6.10 -10.76
N ARG A 35 -17.71 -5.61 -11.48
CA ARG A 35 -18.96 -5.15 -10.86
C ARG A 35 -19.71 -6.26 -10.14
N ASN A 36 -19.66 -7.49 -10.65
CA ASN A 36 -20.28 -8.64 -9.99
C ASN A 36 -19.60 -8.97 -8.66
N ARG A 37 -18.28 -8.75 -8.52
CA ARG A 37 -17.61 -8.89 -7.21
C ARG A 37 -18.16 -7.90 -6.19
N TRP A 38 -18.38 -6.65 -6.59
CA TRP A 38 -19.03 -5.67 -5.72
C TRP A 38 -20.46 -6.06 -5.38
N ARG A 39 -21.26 -6.47 -6.37
CA ARG A 39 -22.64 -6.93 -6.16
C ARG A 39 -22.72 -8.10 -5.18
N ARG A 40 -21.76 -9.04 -5.25
CA ARG A 40 -21.64 -10.14 -4.29
C ARG A 40 -21.47 -9.64 -2.86
N LEU A 41 -20.73 -8.57 -2.63
CA LEU A 41 -20.59 -7.99 -1.27
C LEU A 41 -21.89 -7.32 -0.76
N GLN A 42 -22.87 -7.08 -1.63
CA GLN A 42 -24.13 -6.41 -1.28
C GLN A 42 -25.28 -7.40 -0.99
N VAL A 43 -25.06 -8.72 -1.15
CA VAL A 43 -26.08 -9.74 -0.84
C VAL A 43 -25.87 -10.31 0.58
N PRO A 44 -26.91 -10.91 1.19
CA PRO A 44 -26.77 -11.60 2.48
C PRO A 44 -25.70 -12.70 2.45
N GLU A 45 -25.03 -12.91 3.59
CA GLU A 45 -23.87 -13.81 3.72
C GLU A 45 -24.13 -15.23 3.19
N HIS A 46 -25.28 -15.83 3.51
CA HIS A 46 -25.67 -17.16 3.02
C HIS A 46 -25.76 -17.26 1.49
N LEU A 47 -26.04 -16.14 0.79
CA LEU A 47 -26.02 -16.10 -0.68
C LEU A 47 -24.63 -15.77 -1.23
N GLN A 48 -23.73 -15.16 -0.43
CA GLN A 48 -22.39 -14.82 -0.91
C GLN A 48 -21.52 -16.05 -1.16
N GLU A 49 -21.71 -17.11 -0.37
CA GLU A 49 -20.99 -18.39 -0.49
C GLU A 49 -21.38 -19.13 -1.78
N GLU A 50 -22.65 -19.03 -2.18
CA GLU A 50 -23.20 -19.66 -3.40
C GLU A 50 -22.82 -18.91 -4.69
N ILE A 51 -22.36 -17.67 -4.60
CA ILE A 51 -21.98 -16.85 -5.77
C ILE A 51 -20.48 -17.01 -6.06
N TYR A 52 -20.19 -17.84 -7.07
CA TYR A 52 -18.83 -18.02 -7.57
C TYR A 52 -18.35 -16.84 -8.45
N PRO A 53 -17.04 -16.53 -8.45
CA PRO A 53 -16.47 -15.53 -9.36
C PRO A 53 -16.62 -15.91 -10.84
N ASN A 54 -16.96 -14.94 -11.68
CA ASN A 54 -16.97 -15.12 -13.13
C ASN A 54 -15.55 -15.03 -13.69
N ASN A 55 -14.93 -16.19 -13.90
CA ASN A 55 -13.63 -16.29 -14.57
C ASN A 55 -13.72 -15.89 -16.04
N ILE A 56 -12.64 -15.33 -16.59
CA ILE A 56 -12.62 -14.75 -17.94
C ILE A 56 -11.55 -15.43 -18.78
N ILE A 57 -11.93 -15.87 -19.97
CA ILE A 57 -11.01 -16.36 -21.00
C ILE A 57 -10.92 -15.29 -22.10
N LEU A 58 -9.71 -14.74 -22.29
CA LEU A 58 -9.43 -13.78 -23.36
C LEU A 58 -8.80 -14.49 -24.56
N ILE A 59 -9.51 -14.55 -25.68
CA ILE A 59 -9.07 -15.21 -26.91
C ILE A 59 -8.69 -14.13 -27.95
N GLY A 60 -7.50 -14.26 -28.53
CA GLY A 60 -7.02 -13.36 -29.59
C GLY A 60 -5.51 -13.49 -29.83
N PRO A 61 -4.97 -12.86 -30.89
CA PRO A 61 -3.56 -12.93 -31.23
C PRO A 61 -2.68 -12.23 -30.17
N THR A 62 -1.37 -12.48 -30.20
CA THR A 62 -0.41 -11.78 -29.32
C THR A 62 -0.39 -10.27 -29.61
N GLY A 63 0.02 -9.46 -28.64
CA GLY A 63 0.16 -8.00 -28.83
C GLY A 63 -1.13 -7.16 -28.77
N VAL A 64 -2.34 -7.75 -28.82
CA VAL A 64 -3.61 -6.98 -28.82
C VAL A 64 -4.04 -6.40 -27.46
N GLY A 65 -3.20 -6.50 -26.43
CA GLY A 65 -3.48 -5.91 -25.11
C GLY A 65 -4.19 -6.81 -24.10
N LYS A 66 -4.31 -8.13 -24.32
CA LYS A 66 -4.96 -9.06 -23.38
C LYS A 66 -4.41 -8.96 -21.95
N THR A 67 -3.08 -9.03 -21.81
CA THR A 67 -2.41 -8.93 -20.50
C THR A 67 -2.51 -7.52 -19.92
N GLU A 68 -2.51 -6.49 -20.78
CA GLU A 68 -2.60 -5.10 -20.33
C GLU A 68 -3.98 -4.77 -19.76
N ILE A 69 -5.06 -5.30 -20.35
CA ILE A 69 -6.41 -5.21 -19.77
C ILE A 69 -6.43 -5.77 -18.35
N ALA A 70 -5.87 -6.96 -18.13
CA ALA A 70 -5.84 -7.60 -16.81
C ALA A 70 -4.99 -6.81 -15.81
N ARG A 71 -3.79 -6.36 -16.23
CA ARG A 71 -2.89 -5.55 -15.40
C ARG A 71 -3.54 -4.22 -14.98
N ARG A 72 -4.17 -3.52 -15.93
CA ARG A 72 -4.85 -2.24 -15.67
C ARG A 72 -6.07 -2.40 -14.80
N LEU A 73 -6.84 -3.47 -15.01
CA LEU A 73 -7.97 -3.80 -14.15
C LEU A 73 -7.51 -4.05 -12.70
N ALA A 74 -6.43 -4.79 -12.48
CA ALA A 74 -5.92 -5.03 -11.14
C ALA A 74 -5.41 -3.76 -10.47
N LYS A 75 -4.70 -2.91 -11.22
CA LYS A 75 -4.26 -1.59 -10.72
C LYS A 75 -5.44 -0.68 -10.37
N LEU A 76 -6.47 -0.64 -11.23
CA LEU A 76 -7.71 0.09 -10.97
C LEU A 76 -8.43 -0.47 -9.75
N ALA A 77 -8.37 -1.78 -9.54
CA ALA A 77 -9.00 -2.45 -8.42
C ALA A 77 -8.22 -2.36 -7.10
N ASN A 78 -7.01 -1.76 -7.11
CA ASN A 78 -6.00 -1.87 -6.05
C ASN A 78 -5.85 -3.33 -5.56
N ALA A 79 -5.79 -4.26 -6.51
CA ALA A 79 -5.76 -5.69 -6.25
C ALA A 79 -4.38 -6.28 -6.57
N PRO A 80 -3.93 -7.29 -5.79
CA PRO A 80 -2.70 -8.01 -6.09
C PRO A 80 -2.81 -8.70 -7.45
N PHE A 81 -1.72 -8.69 -8.23
CA PHE A 81 -1.71 -9.19 -9.60
C PHE A 81 -0.44 -9.98 -9.91
N ILE A 82 -0.61 -11.15 -10.51
CA ILE A 82 0.48 -12.00 -10.95
C ILE A 82 0.26 -12.45 -12.40
N LYS A 83 1.34 -12.47 -13.20
CA LYS A 83 1.35 -13.03 -14.56
C LYS A 83 2.15 -14.33 -14.53
N ILE A 84 1.50 -15.43 -14.90
CA ILE A 84 2.14 -16.75 -15.00
C ILE A 84 1.88 -17.34 -16.39
N GLU A 85 2.83 -18.15 -16.85
CA GLU A 85 2.74 -18.90 -18.10
C GLU A 85 2.42 -20.36 -17.78
N ALA A 86 1.35 -20.90 -18.35
CA ALA A 86 0.86 -22.23 -18.02
C ALA A 86 1.85 -23.35 -18.37
N THR A 87 2.68 -23.13 -19.40
CA THR A 87 3.71 -24.09 -19.83
C THR A 87 4.78 -24.35 -18.76
N LYS A 88 4.95 -23.44 -17.79
CA LYS A 88 5.88 -23.60 -16.65
C LYS A 88 5.54 -24.78 -15.74
N PHE A 89 4.30 -25.29 -15.80
CA PHE A 89 3.83 -26.41 -14.97
C PHE A 89 3.79 -27.74 -15.74
N THR A 90 4.03 -27.71 -17.05
CA THR A 90 3.99 -28.89 -17.93
C THR A 90 5.37 -29.27 -18.47
N GLU A 91 6.40 -28.46 -18.23
CA GLU A 91 7.76 -28.72 -18.69
C GLU A 91 8.37 -29.91 -17.93
N VAL A 92 8.76 -30.95 -18.67
CA VAL A 92 9.20 -32.25 -18.14
C VAL A 92 10.59 -32.10 -17.51
N GLY A 93 10.68 -32.04 -16.18
CA GLY A 93 11.96 -31.91 -15.46
C GLY A 93 11.87 -31.96 -13.93
N TYR A 94 12.24 -33.12 -13.39
CA TYR A 94 12.60 -33.59 -12.03
C TYR A 94 11.96 -33.04 -10.74
N VAL A 95 11.55 -31.78 -10.62
CA VAL A 95 10.62 -31.28 -9.58
C VAL A 95 10.00 -30.03 -10.19
N GLY A 96 8.87 -30.17 -10.87
CA GLY A 96 8.18 -29.04 -11.50
C GLY A 96 7.87 -27.94 -10.47
N ARG A 97 7.69 -26.69 -10.93
CA ARG A 97 7.08 -25.67 -10.07
C ARG A 97 5.72 -26.18 -9.64
N ASP A 98 5.48 -26.15 -8.35
CA ASP A 98 4.21 -26.51 -7.74
C ASP A 98 3.13 -25.49 -8.11
N VAL A 99 1.93 -25.94 -8.49
CA VAL A 99 0.79 -25.06 -8.85
C VAL A 99 0.38 -24.20 -7.65
N GLU A 100 0.59 -24.67 -6.42
CA GLU A 100 0.31 -23.87 -5.21
C GLU A 100 1.25 -22.66 -5.10
N SER A 101 2.40 -22.65 -5.80
CA SER A 101 3.27 -21.46 -5.88
C SER A 101 2.55 -20.23 -6.46
N ILE A 102 1.53 -20.43 -7.31
CA ILE A 102 0.70 -19.33 -7.85
C ILE A 102 0.04 -18.54 -6.72
N ILE A 103 -0.51 -19.26 -5.74
CA ILE A 103 -1.23 -18.66 -4.62
C ILE A 103 -0.26 -18.08 -3.59
N ARG A 104 0.88 -18.75 -3.36
CA ARG A 104 1.96 -18.23 -2.50
C ARG A 104 2.50 -16.90 -3.03
N ASP A 105 2.90 -16.85 -4.30
CA ASP A 105 3.42 -15.63 -4.92
C ASP A 105 2.38 -14.49 -4.91
N LEU A 106 1.09 -14.80 -5.16
CA LEU A 106 0.01 -13.81 -5.07
C LEU A 106 -0.17 -13.27 -3.65
N THR A 107 -0.04 -14.14 -2.64
CA THR A 107 -0.14 -13.78 -1.22
C THR A 107 1.02 -12.89 -0.82
N ASP A 108 2.25 -13.22 -1.20
CA ASP A 108 3.44 -12.42 -0.92
C ASP A 108 3.34 -11.01 -1.51
N LEU A 109 2.85 -10.91 -2.76
CA LEU A 109 2.57 -9.62 -3.40
C LEU A 109 1.49 -8.83 -2.65
N SER A 110 0.46 -9.50 -2.13
CA SER A 110 -0.60 -8.87 -1.34
C SER A 110 -0.06 -8.30 -0.03
N VAL A 111 0.76 -9.06 0.69
CA VAL A 111 1.42 -8.62 1.93
C VAL A 111 2.34 -7.44 1.66
N SER A 112 3.13 -7.51 0.59
CA SER A 112 4.02 -6.41 0.18
C SER A 112 3.24 -5.13 -0.13
N MET A 113 2.12 -5.25 -0.84
CA MET A 113 1.24 -4.13 -1.20
C MET A 113 0.65 -3.46 0.05
N VAL A 114 0.09 -4.24 0.98
CA VAL A 114 -0.48 -3.70 2.23
C VAL A 114 0.61 -3.10 3.12
N ARG A 115 1.78 -3.73 3.20
CA ARG A 115 2.92 -3.19 3.95
C ARG A 115 3.35 -1.84 3.39
N ALA A 116 3.44 -1.68 2.07
CA ALA A 116 3.80 -0.42 1.45
C ALA A 116 2.75 0.68 1.75
N GLU A 117 1.46 0.35 1.67
CA GLU A 117 0.36 1.27 2.01
C GLU A 117 0.44 1.71 3.48
N LYS A 118 0.61 0.76 4.42
CA LYS A 118 0.69 1.06 5.85
C LYS A 118 1.96 1.81 6.24
N THR A 119 3.09 1.52 5.61
CA THR A 119 4.32 2.29 5.82
C THR A 119 4.13 3.75 5.40
N GLN A 120 3.46 4.01 4.26
CA GLN A 120 3.17 5.37 3.81
C GLN A 120 2.23 6.11 4.78
N GLU A 121 1.22 5.43 5.33
CA GLU A 121 0.28 6.01 6.28
C GLU A 121 0.97 6.52 7.56
N VAL A 122 1.99 5.80 8.05
CA VAL A 122 2.71 6.16 9.28
C VAL A 122 3.99 6.96 9.04
N GLN A 123 4.33 7.26 7.79
CA GLN A 123 5.61 7.86 7.40
C GLN A 123 5.85 9.21 8.11
N GLN A 124 4.84 10.08 8.15
CA GLN A 124 4.96 11.41 8.78
C GLN A 124 5.23 11.30 10.28
N HIS A 125 4.45 10.49 10.99
CA HIS A 125 4.67 10.26 12.42
C HIS A 125 6.02 9.58 12.70
N ALA A 126 6.44 8.65 11.84
CA ALA A 126 7.74 8.00 11.96
C ALA A 126 8.89 9.01 11.80
N GLU A 127 8.77 9.97 10.88
CA GLU A 127 9.74 11.07 10.70
C GLU A 127 9.78 12.00 11.91
N GLU A 128 8.63 12.40 12.45
CA GLU A 128 8.55 13.21 13.67
C GLU A 128 9.23 12.51 14.85
N HIS A 129 8.89 11.24 15.09
CA HIS A 129 9.49 10.45 16.16
C HIS A 129 10.98 10.19 15.96
N ALA A 130 11.42 9.97 14.73
CA ALA A 130 12.84 9.81 14.41
C ALA A 130 13.61 11.09 14.70
N SER A 131 13.07 12.25 14.32
CA SER A 131 13.65 13.56 14.59
C SER A 131 13.70 13.86 16.08
N ASP A 132 12.62 13.60 16.82
CA ASP A 132 12.61 13.76 18.28
C ASP A 132 13.66 12.86 18.96
N ARG A 133 13.78 11.61 18.50
CA ARG A 133 14.79 10.69 19.01
C ARG A 133 16.21 11.13 18.67
N LEU A 134 16.43 11.70 17.49
CA LEU A 134 17.71 12.27 17.08
C LEU A 134 18.09 13.47 17.97
N LEU A 135 17.13 14.34 18.27
CA LEU A 135 17.32 15.49 19.16
C LEU A 135 17.68 15.07 20.59
N GLU A 136 17.07 14.01 21.12
CA GLU A 136 17.45 13.44 22.42
C GLU A 136 18.89 12.93 22.47
N LEU A 137 19.38 12.36 21.35
CA LEU A 137 20.76 11.87 21.25
C LEU A 137 21.76 13.01 21.05
N LEU A 138 21.41 14.04 20.29
CA LEU A 138 22.26 15.20 20.01
C LEU A 138 22.35 16.16 21.21
N ILE A 139 21.24 16.34 21.94
CA ILE A 139 21.15 17.21 23.12
C ILE A 139 20.56 16.39 24.28
N PRO A 140 21.37 15.52 24.90
CA PRO A 140 20.89 14.75 26.04
C PRO A 140 20.48 15.70 27.18
N PRO A 141 19.37 15.41 27.89
CA PRO A 141 18.97 16.22 29.03
C PRO A 141 20.07 16.20 30.10
N PRO A 142 20.28 17.31 30.83
CA PRO A 142 21.29 17.37 31.86
C PRO A 142 21.04 16.28 32.92
N PRO A 143 22.11 15.62 33.42
CA PRO A 143 21.96 14.54 34.41
C PRO A 143 21.25 15.06 35.67
N ARG A 144 20.46 14.20 36.32
CA ARG A 144 19.66 14.57 37.51
C ARG A 144 20.50 15.17 38.66
N SER A 145 21.80 14.87 38.73
CA SER A 145 22.74 15.49 39.68
C SER A 145 23.03 16.95 39.35
N ALA A 146 23.27 17.27 38.08
CA ALA A 146 23.43 18.65 37.60
C ALA A 146 22.11 19.44 37.71
N LYS A 147 20.97 18.77 37.53
CA LYS A 147 19.64 19.36 37.74
C LYS A 147 19.39 19.75 39.21
N ARG A 148 19.85 18.95 40.19
CA ARG A 148 19.80 19.32 41.62
C ARG A 148 20.73 20.47 41.99
N MET A 149 21.95 20.51 41.43
CA MET A 149 22.89 21.63 41.67
C MET A 149 22.41 22.95 41.03
N ALA A 150 21.85 22.90 39.83
CA ALA A 150 21.31 24.09 39.16
C ALA A 150 20.09 24.69 39.87
N LEU A 151 19.23 23.86 40.48
CA LEU A 151 18.09 24.30 41.29
C LEU A 151 18.51 24.99 42.61
N GLU A 152 19.71 24.71 43.12
CA GLU A 152 20.27 25.38 44.31
C GLU A 152 20.93 26.73 43.95
N GLU A 153 21.41 26.90 42.72
CA GLU A 153 22.02 28.15 42.19
C GLU A 153 21.00 29.14 41.59
N GLU A 154 19.78 28.72 41.25
CA GLU A 154 18.71 29.53 40.64
C GLU A 154 18.12 30.66 41.54
N SER A 155 18.70 30.92 42.71
CA SER A 155 18.29 32.06 43.56
C SER A 155 18.88 33.42 43.12
N GLU A 156 19.86 33.44 42.20
CA GLU A 156 20.47 34.70 41.70
C GLU A 156 20.79 34.64 40.19
N GLY A 157 19.89 35.14 39.33
CA GLY A 157 20.22 35.56 37.96
C GLY A 157 19.58 34.77 36.80
N GLU A 158 18.93 35.51 35.90
CA GLU A 158 18.06 35.12 34.78
C GLU A 158 18.64 34.17 33.70
N ASP A 159 17.71 33.43 33.07
CA ASP A 159 17.83 32.38 32.03
C ASP A 159 18.39 31.02 32.49
N GLY A 160 17.55 30.33 33.28
CA GLY A 160 17.75 28.97 33.80
C GLY A 160 18.13 27.97 32.71
N ALA A 161 19.04 27.06 33.06
CA ALA A 161 19.63 26.08 32.15
C ALA A 161 18.59 25.27 31.34
N GLU A 162 17.39 25.10 31.91
CA GLU A 162 16.25 24.43 31.30
C GLU A 162 15.69 25.21 30.09
N GLU A 163 15.57 26.55 30.16
CA GLU A 163 15.12 27.37 29.03
C GLU A 163 16.15 27.38 27.90
N ARG A 164 17.45 27.42 28.23
CA ARG A 164 18.55 27.38 27.25
C ARG A 164 18.59 26.05 26.50
N TYR A 165 18.32 24.96 27.21
CA TYR A 165 18.16 23.62 26.64
C TYR A 165 16.97 23.57 25.66
N GLN A 166 15.80 24.09 26.05
CA GLN A 166 14.63 24.13 25.18
C GLN A 166 14.84 25.00 23.94
N ARG A 167 15.41 26.21 24.08
CA ARG A 167 15.73 27.08 22.94
C ARG A 167 16.70 26.43 21.95
N THR A 168 17.69 25.68 22.45
CA THR A 168 18.66 24.97 21.60
C THR A 168 18.01 23.78 20.89
N ARG A 169 17.14 23.05 21.60
CA ARG A 169 16.34 21.95 21.05
C ARG A 169 15.38 22.41 19.96
N GLU A 170 14.67 23.51 20.17
CA GLU A 170 13.77 24.10 19.16
C GLU A 170 14.52 24.62 17.93
N LYS A 171 15.69 25.25 18.11
CA LYS A 171 16.53 25.68 16.99
C LYS A 171 16.99 24.50 16.13
N LEU A 172 17.43 23.41 16.76
CA LEU A 172 17.88 22.22 16.04
C LEU A 172 16.70 21.47 15.41
N ARG A 173 15.52 21.46 16.04
CA ARG A 173 14.29 20.94 15.43
C ARG A 173 13.98 21.66 14.11
N LYS A 174 14.05 22.99 14.09
CA LYS A 174 13.87 23.80 12.87
C LYS A 174 14.95 23.63 11.79
N GLN A 175 16.11 23.04 12.13
CA GLN A 175 17.16 22.74 11.16
C GLN A 175 17.05 21.32 10.59
N LEU A 176 16.24 20.46 11.21
CA LEU A 176 15.96 19.10 10.77
C LEU A 176 14.70 18.99 9.89
N GLU A 177 13.80 19.96 9.99
CA GLU A 177 12.70 20.22 9.04
C GLU A 177 13.23 20.84 7.73
#